data_AF-A0A936E861-F1
#
_entry.id   AF-A0A936E861-F1
#
_cell.length_a   1.000
_cell.length_b   1.000
_cell.length_c   1.000
_cell.angle_alpha   90.00
_cell.angle_beta   90.00
_cell.angle_gamma   90.00
#
_symmetry.space_group_name_H-M   'P 1'
#
loop_
_entity.id
_entity.type
_entity.pdbx_description
1 polymer ?
#
loop_
_entity_poly.entity_id
_entity_poly.type
_entity_poly.pdbx_seq_one_letter_code
_entity_poly.pdbx_strand_id
1 'polypeptide(L)'
;MSAALTALLGVAPAIAGIAIVEEPRAAGAGSADAVAAVIEKLKALPPLPKGAAMTQGARKALVIGNDAYSSLDKLNKAVGDARAISATLTSLGFTVTTLENVEVDGFDTALSAFYDTLAEGDVAFFFYSGHGIADGDNNFLLPVDMPKLTELERGKLKRNAVDASDIVAEIKGRGVRLAFIVLDACRDDPFALEDGRSAASIGGLARMKPTEGAFVIYSAGIRQKALDRLDPADADPNSIFTRKFSPLLETPGLPLVEIAKRTQIDVKALAATVGHVQTPAYYDQVIGQFYLRPPRPRLFGLTIGIDEYGRKFETRGAVNDSERVARALEALGAQEVVRIFDRDARRAYIDFAWKTLVDKAAPGDTIVFHYAGSSAQFPQKDGGTETDGKDEFLMMSGSSYAELLSGGVTENHPDIVTDDVLTGWMEMAAAKNVNVTLVVDGCHGGGLLDREFANVSFIGGSAEDQSVPEIKIDGRYHGAVSEAFARAIEGEADFNSDGFVTQSEMDALVAAAVETRVGSKQTPQFLPHTSETTAALALFELPADIAARRARIAAIAWPVEQVE
;
A
#
# COMPACT_ATOMS: atom_id res chain seq x y z
N MET A 1 -14.76 -40.94 25.51
CA MET A 1 -15.32 -41.57 24.29
C MET A 1 -16.39 -40.63 23.76
N SER A 2 -16.04 -39.78 22.78
CA SER A 2 -16.25 -40.01 21.34
C SER A 2 -17.68 -39.59 20.97
N ALA A 3 -18.00 -38.70 20.03
CA ALA A 3 -17.26 -37.93 19.03
C ALA A 3 -18.19 -36.78 18.60
N ALA A 4 -17.67 -35.56 18.41
CA ALA A 4 -18.35 -34.48 17.67
C ALA A 4 -17.37 -33.32 17.41
N LEU A 5 -16.39 -33.52 16.53
CA LEU A 5 -15.66 -32.41 15.90
C LEU A 5 -15.08 -32.88 14.56
N THR A 6 -15.94 -33.15 13.58
CA THR A 6 -15.52 -33.41 12.20
C THR A 6 -16.66 -33.05 11.25
N ALA A 7 -16.65 -31.82 10.74
CA ALA A 7 -17.21 -31.41 9.44
C ALA A 7 -17.25 -29.87 9.34
N LEU A 8 -16.10 -29.23 9.14
CA LEU A 8 -16.03 -27.87 8.57
C LEU A 8 -14.64 -27.62 7.96
N LEU A 9 -14.26 -28.47 7.02
CA LEU A 9 -13.16 -28.23 6.06
C LEU A 9 -13.73 -28.56 4.69
N GLY A 10 -14.11 -27.53 3.95
CA GLY A 10 -14.80 -27.63 2.67
C GLY A 10 -14.47 -26.45 1.77
N VAL A 11 -13.33 -26.56 1.09
CA VAL A 11 -13.02 -26.01 -0.24
C VAL A 11 -12.99 -24.49 -0.38
N ALA A 12 -11.81 -23.91 -0.18
CA ALA A 12 -11.42 -22.67 -0.83
C ALA A 12 -11.34 -22.90 -2.36
N PRO A 13 -11.82 -21.97 -3.22
CA PRO A 13 -11.69 -22.13 -4.65
C PRO A 13 -10.22 -21.99 -5.05
N ALA A 14 -9.78 -22.91 -5.91
CA ALA A 14 -8.44 -22.94 -6.47
C ALA A 14 -8.18 -21.66 -7.28
N ILE A 15 -7.17 -20.90 -6.84
CA ILE A 15 -6.54 -19.84 -7.62
C ILE A 15 -5.84 -20.51 -8.80
N ALA A 16 -6.40 -20.35 -10.00
CA ALA A 16 -5.71 -20.68 -11.23
C ALA A 16 -5.19 -19.37 -11.84
N GLY A 17 -3.86 -19.23 -11.95
CA GLY A 17 -3.28 -18.37 -12.99
C GLY A 17 -2.21 -17.35 -12.62
N ILE A 18 -1.69 -17.31 -11.40
CA ILE A 18 -0.27 -16.98 -11.20
C ILE A 18 0.29 -18.21 -10.51
N ALA A 19 1.25 -18.89 -11.13
CA ALA A 19 1.96 -19.94 -10.43
C ALA A 19 2.60 -19.29 -9.21
N ILE A 20 1.99 -19.45 -8.03
CA ILE A 20 2.66 -19.23 -6.76
C ILE A 20 3.74 -20.30 -6.75
N VAL A 21 4.93 -19.94 -7.22
CA VAL A 21 6.10 -20.78 -7.03
C VAL A 21 6.31 -20.76 -5.53
N GLU A 22 6.06 -21.89 -4.85
CA GLU A 22 6.45 -22.03 -3.46
C GLU A 22 7.97 -21.94 -3.38
N GLU A 23 8.45 -20.80 -2.89
CA GLU A 23 9.87 -20.54 -2.78
C GLU A 23 10.46 -21.12 -1.49
N PRO A 24 11.70 -21.59 -1.55
CA PRO A 24 12.41 -22.20 -0.44
C PRO A 24 12.93 -21.12 0.51
N ARG A 25 12.79 -21.36 1.82
CA ARG A 25 13.02 -20.36 2.86
C ARG A 25 14.15 -20.76 3.79
N ALA A 26 14.90 -19.78 4.27
CA ALA A 26 15.82 -19.96 5.39
C ALA A 26 14.98 -20.06 6.67
N ALA A 27 14.58 -21.27 7.07
CA ALA A 27 14.05 -21.50 8.42
C ALA A 27 15.05 -20.94 9.44
N GLY A 28 14.56 -20.28 10.51
CA GLY A 28 15.38 -19.63 11.55
C GLY A 28 16.71 -20.34 11.76
N ALA A 29 17.78 -19.68 11.30
CA ALA A 29 19.14 -20.21 11.10
C ALA A 29 19.26 -21.75 11.12
N GLY A 30 18.77 -22.41 10.06
CA GLY A 30 19.30 -23.72 9.69
C GLY A 30 20.81 -23.64 9.45
N SER A 31 21.52 -24.76 9.59
CA SER A 31 22.97 -24.88 9.31
C SER A 31 23.39 -24.15 8.03
N ALA A 32 24.64 -23.69 7.90
CA ALA A 32 25.17 -23.03 6.69
C ALA A 32 24.76 -23.70 5.35
N ASP A 33 24.69 -25.03 5.32
CA ASP A 33 24.23 -25.82 4.16
C ASP A 33 22.76 -25.55 3.77
N ALA A 34 21.88 -25.34 4.75
CA ALA A 34 20.48 -25.03 4.54
C ALA A 34 20.30 -23.63 3.95
N VAL A 35 21.06 -22.64 4.45
CA VAL A 35 21.06 -21.28 3.92
C VAL A 35 21.61 -21.26 2.50
N ALA A 36 22.69 -21.99 2.21
CA ALA A 36 23.24 -22.11 0.87
C ALA A 36 22.23 -22.73 -0.12
N ALA A 37 21.49 -23.77 0.31
CA ALA A 37 20.46 -24.39 -0.51
C ALA A 37 19.28 -23.45 -0.82
N VAL A 38 18.96 -22.53 0.09
CA VAL A 38 17.95 -21.47 -0.14
C VAL A 38 18.45 -20.49 -1.18
N ILE A 39 19.67 -19.95 -0.99
CA ILE A 39 20.29 -19.00 -1.94
C ILE A 39 20.34 -19.57 -3.36
N GLU A 40 20.74 -20.84 -3.53
CA GLU A 40 20.78 -21.47 -4.86
C GLU A 40 19.42 -21.52 -5.55
N LYS A 41 18.36 -21.68 -4.79
CA LYS A 41 17.02 -21.69 -5.34
C LYS A 41 16.50 -20.26 -5.58
N LEU A 42 16.86 -19.27 -4.73
CA LEU A 42 16.55 -17.86 -4.95
C LEU A 42 17.15 -17.34 -6.28
N LYS A 43 18.38 -17.75 -6.61
CA LYS A 43 19.02 -17.47 -7.91
C LYS A 43 18.23 -17.98 -9.12
N ALA A 44 17.44 -19.03 -8.94
CA ALA A 44 16.69 -19.68 -10.02
C ALA A 44 15.28 -19.12 -10.20
N LEU A 45 14.88 -18.15 -9.38
CA LEU A 45 13.55 -17.57 -9.43
C LEU A 45 13.35 -16.71 -10.67
N PRO A 46 12.12 -16.64 -11.19
CA PRO A 46 11.81 -15.66 -12.22
C PRO A 46 12.05 -14.25 -11.67
N PRO A 47 12.54 -13.32 -12.49
CA PRO A 47 12.75 -11.95 -12.06
C PRO A 47 11.42 -11.32 -11.62
N LEU A 48 11.43 -10.62 -10.49
CA LEU A 48 10.36 -9.71 -10.14
C LEU A 48 10.19 -8.70 -11.25
N PRO A 49 8.95 -8.34 -11.58
CA PRO A 49 8.73 -7.48 -12.70
C PRO A 49 9.15 -6.04 -12.32
N LYS A 50 10.32 -5.60 -12.82
CA LYS A 50 10.86 -4.22 -12.74
C LYS A 50 9.80 -3.22 -13.11
N GLY A 51 9.10 -2.71 -12.09
CA GLY A 51 7.84 -2.00 -12.24
C GLY A 51 7.05 -2.58 -13.39
N ALA A 52 6.48 -3.77 -13.23
CA ALA A 52 5.65 -4.38 -14.26
C ALA A 52 4.75 -3.34 -14.93
N ALA A 53 5.18 -2.85 -16.09
CA ALA A 53 4.37 -3.13 -17.26
C ALA A 53 4.18 -4.65 -17.22
N MET A 54 3.14 -5.13 -16.52
CA MET A 54 2.69 -6.53 -16.52
C MET A 54 2.31 -6.91 -17.95
N THR A 55 3.25 -6.88 -18.90
CA THR A 55 2.93 -6.59 -20.31
C THR A 55 1.70 -5.69 -20.38
N GLN A 56 1.71 -4.55 -19.64
CA GLN A 56 0.49 -3.97 -19.04
C GLN A 56 -0.61 -4.04 -20.09
N GLY A 57 -1.59 -4.93 -19.89
CA GLY A 57 -2.73 -4.95 -20.79
C GLY A 57 -3.18 -3.50 -20.89
N ALA A 58 -3.36 -3.05 -22.13
CA ALA A 58 -3.47 -1.66 -22.46
C ALA A 58 -4.58 -1.02 -21.62
N ARG A 59 -4.34 0.22 -21.22
CA ARG A 59 -5.31 1.02 -20.49
C ARG A 59 -6.26 1.62 -21.52
N LYS A 60 -7.53 1.19 -21.53
CA LYS A 60 -8.52 1.62 -22.53
C LYS A 60 -9.71 2.19 -21.81
N ALA A 61 -10.21 3.30 -22.31
CA ALA A 61 -11.35 3.98 -21.72
C ALA A 61 -12.40 4.33 -22.76
N LEU A 62 -13.66 4.17 -22.37
CA LEU A 62 -14.81 4.74 -23.05
C LEU A 62 -15.48 5.74 -22.11
N VAL A 63 -15.63 6.98 -22.56
CA VAL A 63 -16.13 8.10 -21.76
C VAL A 63 -17.28 8.76 -22.51
N ILE A 64 -18.46 8.78 -21.91
CA ILE A 64 -19.69 9.30 -22.53
C ILE A 64 -20.30 10.37 -21.63
N GLY A 65 -20.64 11.52 -22.21
CA GLY A 65 -21.35 12.61 -21.53
C GLY A 65 -22.57 13.08 -22.32
N ASN A 66 -23.76 13.02 -21.72
CA ASN A 66 -25.02 13.38 -22.37
C ASN A 66 -25.71 14.55 -21.67
N ASP A 67 -25.81 15.69 -22.34
CA ASP A 67 -26.51 16.90 -21.88
C ASP A 67 -27.78 17.19 -22.71
N ALA A 68 -27.70 16.99 -24.02
CA ALA A 68 -28.63 17.54 -25.00
C ALA A 68 -29.84 16.64 -25.30
N TYR A 69 -30.51 16.17 -24.26
CA TYR A 69 -31.72 15.34 -24.40
C TYR A 69 -32.82 16.03 -25.22
N SER A 70 -33.41 15.28 -26.17
CA SER A 70 -34.45 15.78 -27.08
C SER A 70 -35.83 15.78 -26.44
N SER A 71 -36.11 14.79 -25.58
CA SER A 71 -37.42 14.54 -24.97
C SER A 71 -37.41 14.53 -23.43
N LEU A 72 -36.23 14.67 -22.82
CA LEU A 72 -36.03 14.76 -21.36
C LEU A 72 -35.42 16.11 -20.99
N ASP A 73 -35.37 16.42 -19.70
CA ASP A 73 -34.70 17.61 -19.20
C ASP A 73 -33.22 17.60 -19.56
N LYS A 74 -32.70 18.74 -20.02
CA LYS A 74 -31.29 18.87 -20.38
C LYS A 74 -30.42 18.98 -19.13
N LEU A 75 -29.23 18.39 -19.20
CA LEU A 75 -28.17 18.60 -18.23
C LEU A 75 -27.21 19.68 -18.73
N ASN A 76 -26.30 20.16 -17.87
CA ASN A 76 -25.40 21.25 -18.21
C ASN A 76 -23.92 20.89 -18.07
N LYS A 77 -23.57 19.88 -17.27
CA LYS A 77 -22.18 19.56 -16.95
C LYS A 77 -21.74 18.17 -17.43
N ALA A 78 -22.62 17.34 -17.99
CA ALA A 78 -22.26 15.97 -18.34
C ALA A 78 -21.20 15.89 -19.45
N VAL A 79 -21.26 16.78 -20.45
CA VAL A 79 -20.20 16.92 -21.45
C VAL A 79 -18.91 17.47 -20.82
N GLY A 80 -19.02 18.39 -19.87
CA GLY A 80 -17.88 18.91 -19.11
C GLY A 80 -17.17 17.79 -18.35
N ASP A 81 -17.95 16.95 -17.66
CA ASP A 81 -17.46 15.79 -16.91
C ASP A 81 -16.70 14.81 -17.81
N ALA A 82 -17.31 14.45 -18.95
CA ALA A 82 -16.72 13.54 -19.91
C ALA A 82 -15.36 14.08 -20.41
N ARG A 83 -15.26 15.38 -20.69
CA ARG A 83 -13.99 16.01 -21.10
C ARG A 83 -12.95 16.00 -19.98
N ALA A 84 -13.34 16.34 -18.75
CA ALA A 84 -12.43 16.36 -17.60
C ALA A 84 -11.86 14.96 -17.31
N ILE A 85 -12.71 13.95 -17.25
CA ILE A 85 -12.31 12.55 -17.04
C ILE A 85 -11.45 12.05 -18.20
N SER A 86 -11.79 12.39 -19.45
CA SER A 86 -10.97 12.01 -20.61
C SER A 86 -9.56 12.58 -20.54
N ALA A 87 -9.42 13.84 -20.13
CA ALA A 87 -8.12 14.48 -19.95
C ALA A 87 -7.30 13.80 -18.84
N THR A 88 -7.91 13.54 -17.69
CA THR A 88 -7.28 12.82 -16.57
C THR A 88 -6.87 11.39 -16.96
N LEU A 89 -7.73 10.63 -17.63
CA LEU A 89 -7.39 9.28 -18.06
C LEU A 89 -6.26 9.27 -19.09
N THR A 90 -6.24 10.25 -20.00
CA THR A 90 -5.13 10.44 -20.95
C THR A 90 -3.81 10.71 -20.21
N SER A 91 -3.81 11.56 -19.17
CA SER A 91 -2.61 11.82 -18.35
C SER A 91 -2.11 10.57 -17.61
N LEU A 92 -3.03 9.64 -17.30
CA LEU A 92 -2.78 8.34 -16.69
C LEU A 92 -2.43 7.22 -17.69
N GLY A 93 -2.25 7.56 -18.97
CA GLY A 93 -1.81 6.65 -20.02
C GLY A 93 -2.90 5.77 -20.63
N PHE A 94 -4.18 6.14 -20.48
CA PHE A 94 -5.28 5.46 -21.18
C PHE A 94 -5.35 5.89 -22.65
N THR A 95 -5.70 4.94 -23.51
CA THR A 95 -6.28 5.22 -24.83
C THR A 95 -7.76 5.49 -24.62
N VAL A 96 -8.19 6.74 -24.77
CA VAL A 96 -9.55 7.19 -24.45
C VAL A 96 -10.36 7.41 -25.71
N THR A 97 -11.55 6.83 -25.77
CA THR A 97 -12.61 7.20 -26.72
C THR A 97 -13.65 8.02 -25.98
N THR A 98 -13.85 9.27 -26.40
CA THR A 98 -14.80 10.20 -25.78
C THR A 98 -15.95 10.47 -26.74
N LEU A 99 -17.19 10.35 -26.26
CA LEU A 99 -18.37 10.73 -27.01
C LEU A 99 -19.24 11.70 -26.19
N GLU A 100 -19.92 12.58 -26.92
CA GLU A 100 -20.77 13.62 -26.35
C GLU A 100 -22.15 13.57 -27.01
N ASN A 101 -23.20 13.61 -26.21
CA ASN A 101 -24.59 13.66 -26.67
C ASN A 101 -24.94 12.54 -27.66
N VAL A 102 -24.69 11.29 -27.26
CA VAL A 102 -24.87 10.11 -28.11
C VAL A 102 -26.32 9.66 -28.17
N GLU A 103 -26.79 9.37 -29.39
CA GLU A 103 -28.05 8.65 -29.64
C GLU A 103 -27.84 7.13 -29.45
N VAL A 104 -28.93 6.37 -29.33
CA VAL A 104 -28.88 4.93 -29.00
C VAL A 104 -27.98 4.12 -29.93
N ASP A 105 -28.10 4.30 -31.24
CA ASP A 105 -27.30 3.57 -32.24
C ASP A 105 -25.80 3.90 -32.12
N GLY A 106 -25.49 5.17 -31.82
CA GLY A 106 -24.11 5.63 -31.58
C GLY A 106 -23.53 5.06 -30.30
N PHE A 107 -24.35 4.94 -29.25
CA PHE A 107 -23.96 4.34 -27.98
C PHE A 107 -23.59 2.86 -28.17
N ASP A 108 -24.46 2.07 -28.80
CA ASP A 108 -24.25 0.64 -29.05
C ASP A 108 -23.03 0.39 -29.95
N THR A 109 -22.86 1.23 -30.97
CA THR A 109 -21.69 1.18 -31.86
C THR A 109 -20.39 1.45 -31.09
N ALA A 110 -20.39 2.46 -30.21
CA ALA A 110 -19.22 2.82 -29.41
C ALA A 110 -18.87 1.72 -28.39
N LEU A 111 -19.86 1.10 -27.75
CA LEU A 111 -19.65 -0.03 -26.85
C LEU A 111 -19.05 -1.23 -27.59
N SER A 112 -19.64 -1.60 -28.72
CA SER A 112 -19.15 -2.72 -29.53
C SER A 112 -17.69 -2.50 -29.95
N ALA A 113 -17.39 -1.31 -30.47
CA ALA A 113 -16.02 -0.94 -30.84
C ALA A 113 -15.07 -0.96 -29.63
N PHE A 114 -15.51 -0.48 -28.46
CA PHE A 114 -14.71 -0.51 -27.24
C PHE A 114 -14.40 -1.95 -26.81
N TYR A 115 -15.41 -2.83 -26.78
CA TYR A 115 -15.23 -4.24 -26.42
C TYR A 115 -14.30 -4.98 -27.37
N ASP A 116 -14.36 -4.67 -28.67
CA ASP A 116 -13.47 -5.25 -29.69
C ASP A 116 -12.02 -4.82 -29.50
N THR A 117 -11.78 -3.69 -28.82
CA THR A 117 -10.42 -3.32 -28.47
C THR A 117 -9.89 -4.11 -27.28
N LEU A 118 -10.73 -4.55 -26.33
CA LEU A 118 -10.25 -5.11 -25.06
C LEU A 118 -9.62 -6.50 -25.23
N ALA A 119 -8.53 -6.73 -24.51
CA ALA A 119 -7.83 -8.01 -24.44
C ALA A 119 -7.64 -8.47 -22.99
N GLU A 120 -7.25 -9.74 -22.83
CA GLU A 120 -6.91 -10.31 -21.52
C GLU A 120 -5.79 -9.49 -20.85
N GLY A 121 -5.96 -9.18 -19.56
CA GLY A 121 -5.00 -8.37 -18.78
C GLY A 121 -5.14 -6.85 -18.93
N ASP A 122 -6.01 -6.35 -19.82
CA ASP A 122 -6.27 -4.92 -20.03
C ASP A 122 -6.86 -4.26 -18.78
N VAL A 123 -6.74 -2.94 -18.68
CA VAL A 123 -7.52 -2.12 -17.74
C VAL A 123 -8.58 -1.40 -18.55
N ALA A 124 -9.83 -1.77 -18.32
CA ALA A 124 -10.98 -1.12 -18.93
C ALA A 124 -11.54 -0.08 -17.97
N PHE A 125 -11.67 1.16 -18.43
CA PHE A 125 -12.38 2.22 -17.72
C PHE A 125 -13.63 2.62 -18.51
N PHE A 126 -14.79 2.59 -17.87
CA PHE A 126 -16.02 3.10 -18.46
C PHE A 126 -16.55 4.25 -17.61
N PHE A 127 -16.77 5.40 -18.23
CA PHE A 127 -17.37 6.57 -17.60
C PHE A 127 -18.65 6.96 -18.34
N TYR A 128 -19.71 7.20 -17.58
CA TYR A 128 -20.94 7.78 -18.09
C TYR A 128 -21.41 8.91 -17.17
N SER A 129 -21.64 10.10 -17.74
CA SER A 129 -22.39 11.19 -17.10
C SER A 129 -23.65 11.50 -17.91
N GLY A 130 -24.79 11.55 -17.25
CA GLY A 130 -26.09 11.71 -17.92
C GLY A 130 -27.29 11.25 -17.10
N HIS A 131 -28.45 11.12 -17.73
CA HIS A 131 -29.62 10.50 -17.11
C HIS A 131 -29.48 8.98 -17.04
N GLY A 132 -30.00 8.40 -15.97
CA GLY A 132 -30.08 6.96 -15.76
C GLY A 132 -31.29 6.59 -14.92
N ILE A 133 -31.74 5.35 -15.04
CA ILE A 133 -32.92 4.84 -14.33
C ILE A 133 -32.74 3.36 -13.98
N ALA A 134 -33.30 2.90 -12.85
CA ALA A 134 -33.45 1.47 -12.62
C ALA A 134 -34.83 0.95 -12.99
N ASP A 135 -34.84 -0.28 -13.47
CA ASP A 135 -36.03 -1.11 -13.57
C ASP A 135 -35.72 -2.47 -12.92
N GLY A 136 -36.24 -2.68 -11.70
CA GLY A 136 -35.85 -3.79 -10.85
C GLY A 136 -34.39 -3.69 -10.39
N ASP A 137 -33.59 -4.71 -10.72
CA ASP A 137 -32.16 -4.78 -10.40
C ASP A 137 -31.27 -4.19 -11.50
N ASN A 138 -31.85 -3.82 -12.65
CA ASN A 138 -31.10 -3.38 -13.83
C ASN A 138 -30.96 -1.88 -13.88
N ASN A 139 -29.84 -1.42 -14.43
CA ASN A 139 -29.44 -0.02 -14.50
C ASN A 139 -29.38 0.44 -15.94
N PHE A 140 -30.30 1.29 -16.37
CA PHE A 140 -30.35 1.79 -17.74
C PHE A 140 -29.72 3.18 -17.85
N LEU A 141 -28.73 3.33 -18.72
CA LEU A 141 -28.11 4.59 -19.14
C LEU A 141 -28.87 5.12 -20.35
N LEU A 142 -29.25 6.40 -20.34
CA LEU A 142 -30.17 6.98 -21.33
C LEU A 142 -29.42 7.80 -22.41
N PRO A 143 -29.54 7.40 -23.69
CA PRO A 143 -29.11 8.20 -24.84
C PRO A 143 -29.90 9.52 -24.99
N VAL A 144 -29.38 10.49 -25.75
CA VAL A 144 -30.02 11.81 -25.90
C VAL A 144 -31.34 11.80 -26.68
N ASP A 145 -31.57 10.78 -27.49
CA ASP A 145 -32.80 10.54 -28.25
C ASP A 145 -33.84 9.72 -27.46
N MET A 146 -33.58 9.40 -26.19
CA MET A 146 -34.50 8.65 -25.33
C MET A 146 -35.89 9.32 -25.28
N PRO A 147 -36.96 8.65 -25.76
CA PRO A 147 -38.30 9.19 -25.69
C PRO A 147 -38.79 9.25 -24.25
N LYS A 148 -39.68 10.22 -23.96
CA LYS A 148 -40.38 10.24 -22.67
C LYS A 148 -41.35 9.06 -22.59
N LEU A 149 -41.10 8.13 -21.68
CA LEU A 149 -41.90 6.92 -21.51
C LEU A 149 -42.98 7.09 -20.45
N THR A 150 -44.13 6.46 -20.65
CA THR A 150 -45.13 6.23 -19.60
C THR A 150 -44.84 4.92 -18.84
N GLU A 151 -45.47 4.73 -17.68
CA GLU A 151 -45.37 3.48 -16.89
C GLU A 151 -45.66 2.22 -17.73
N LEU A 152 -46.69 2.28 -18.59
CA LEU A 152 -47.08 1.17 -19.47
C LEU A 152 -46.05 0.88 -20.57
N GLU A 153 -45.12 1.81 -20.80
CA GLU A 153 -44.11 1.74 -21.84
C GLU A 153 -42.71 1.41 -21.29
N ARG A 154 -42.56 1.16 -19.99
CA ARG A 154 -41.26 0.81 -19.37
C ARG A 154 -40.53 -0.34 -20.07
N GLY A 155 -41.28 -1.31 -20.64
CA GLY A 155 -40.70 -2.39 -21.45
C GLY A 155 -39.95 -1.93 -22.71
N LYS A 156 -40.08 -0.66 -23.13
CA LYS A 156 -39.30 -0.05 -24.22
C LYS A 156 -37.87 0.33 -23.78
N LEU A 157 -37.56 0.38 -22.48
CA LEU A 157 -36.21 0.68 -21.98
C LEU A 157 -35.16 -0.25 -22.61
N LYS A 158 -35.45 -1.55 -22.68
CA LYS A 158 -34.56 -2.57 -23.28
C LYS A 158 -34.18 -2.34 -24.75
N ARG A 159 -34.87 -1.45 -25.46
CA ARG A 159 -34.61 -1.14 -26.87
C ARG A 159 -34.13 0.30 -27.11
N ASN A 160 -34.20 1.17 -26.10
CA ASN A 160 -33.90 2.60 -26.25
C ASN A 160 -32.86 3.09 -25.22
N ALA A 161 -32.33 2.18 -24.40
CA ALA A 161 -31.37 2.48 -23.35
C ALA A 161 -30.39 1.32 -23.19
N VAL A 162 -29.28 1.59 -22.52
CA VAL A 162 -28.16 0.66 -22.36
C VAL A 162 -28.11 0.12 -20.94
N ASP A 163 -28.07 -1.20 -20.74
CA ASP A 163 -27.94 -1.79 -19.41
C ASP A 163 -26.47 -1.73 -18.93
N ALA A 164 -26.22 -1.01 -17.84
CA ALA A 164 -24.90 -0.90 -17.23
C ALA A 164 -24.37 -2.25 -16.72
N SER A 165 -25.27 -3.19 -16.39
CA SER A 165 -24.90 -4.54 -15.95
C SER A 165 -24.29 -5.32 -17.11
N ASP A 166 -24.85 -5.16 -18.32
CA ASP A 166 -24.33 -5.78 -19.54
C ASP A 166 -22.96 -5.20 -19.89
N ILE A 167 -22.75 -3.89 -19.68
CA ILE A 167 -21.43 -3.27 -19.86
C ILE A 167 -20.38 -3.91 -18.94
N VAL A 168 -20.69 -4.10 -17.66
CA VAL A 168 -19.77 -4.75 -16.72
C VAL A 168 -19.49 -6.19 -17.16
N ALA A 169 -20.53 -6.94 -17.54
CA ALA A 169 -20.43 -8.33 -17.94
C ALA A 169 -19.59 -8.51 -19.22
N GLU A 170 -19.81 -7.69 -20.25
CA GLU A 170 -19.05 -7.75 -21.51
C GLU A 170 -17.57 -7.39 -21.30
N ILE A 171 -17.28 -6.32 -20.56
CA ILE A 171 -15.89 -5.94 -20.23
C ILE A 171 -15.19 -7.09 -19.49
N LYS A 172 -15.86 -7.69 -18.50
CA LYS A 172 -15.31 -8.82 -17.73
C LYS A 172 -15.13 -10.07 -18.60
N GLY A 173 -16.05 -10.32 -19.52
CA GLY A 173 -15.98 -11.44 -20.48
C GLY A 173 -14.77 -11.38 -21.40
N ARG A 174 -14.08 -10.24 -21.50
CA ARG A 174 -12.82 -10.07 -22.26
C ARG A 174 -11.57 -10.44 -21.45
N GLY A 175 -11.70 -10.85 -20.19
CA GLY A 175 -10.56 -11.25 -19.36
C GLY A 175 -9.69 -10.09 -18.87
N VAL A 176 -10.25 -8.87 -18.82
CA VAL A 176 -9.53 -7.69 -18.32
C VAL A 176 -9.09 -7.88 -16.87
N ARG A 177 -7.92 -7.34 -16.51
CA ARG A 177 -7.43 -7.39 -15.11
C ARG A 177 -8.23 -6.49 -14.17
N LEU A 178 -8.80 -5.41 -14.72
CA LEU A 178 -9.65 -4.48 -14.00
C LEU A 178 -10.74 -3.94 -14.93
N ALA A 179 -11.98 -4.01 -14.46
CA ALA A 179 -13.11 -3.27 -15.00
C ALA A 179 -13.49 -2.14 -14.03
N PHE A 180 -13.10 -0.90 -14.31
CA PHE A 180 -13.43 0.26 -13.49
C PHE A 180 -14.57 1.05 -14.14
N ILE A 181 -15.75 1.00 -13.51
CA ILE A 181 -16.99 1.59 -14.00
C ILE A 181 -17.38 2.78 -13.11
N VAL A 182 -17.58 3.93 -13.73
CA VAL A 182 -17.96 5.18 -13.06
C VAL A 182 -19.28 5.66 -13.65
N LEU A 183 -20.31 5.73 -12.82
CA LEU A 183 -21.65 6.15 -13.21
C LEU A 183 -22.02 7.45 -12.49
N ASP A 184 -21.86 8.57 -13.17
CA ASP A 184 -22.31 9.88 -12.73
C ASP A 184 -23.71 10.19 -13.28
N ALA A 185 -24.69 9.41 -12.81
CA ALA A 185 -26.07 9.54 -13.24
C ALA A 185 -27.01 9.70 -12.04
N CYS A 186 -28.08 10.46 -12.24
CA CYS A 186 -29.11 10.65 -11.22
C CYS A 186 -29.64 9.29 -10.74
N ARG A 187 -29.88 9.20 -9.42
CA ARG A 187 -30.67 8.11 -8.85
C ARG A 187 -32.12 8.52 -8.52
N ASP A 188 -32.70 9.36 -9.38
CA ASP A 188 -34.15 9.68 -9.41
C ASP A 188 -34.71 9.35 -10.80
N ASP A 189 -36.01 9.07 -10.90
CA ASP A 189 -36.67 8.66 -12.15
C ASP A 189 -37.01 9.89 -13.04
N PRO A 190 -36.39 10.04 -14.24
CA PRO A 190 -36.67 11.16 -15.16
C PRO A 190 -38.07 11.11 -15.80
N PHE A 191 -38.83 10.04 -15.61
CA PHE A 191 -40.21 9.87 -16.08
C PHE A 191 -41.26 10.12 -14.98
N ALA A 192 -40.88 10.51 -13.77
CA ALA A 192 -41.80 10.78 -12.67
C ALA A 192 -42.78 11.92 -13.01
N LEU A 193 -44.06 11.73 -12.67
CA LEU A 193 -45.11 12.76 -12.81
C LEU A 193 -44.98 13.79 -11.67
N GLU A 194 -45.20 15.09 -11.96
CA GLU A 194 -45.08 16.20 -10.99
C GLU A 194 -46.00 16.05 -9.75
N ASP A 195 -47.08 15.26 -9.84
CA ASP A 195 -48.11 15.15 -8.80
C ASP A 195 -47.84 14.10 -7.69
N GLY A 196 -46.62 13.55 -7.57
CA GLY A 196 -46.20 12.73 -6.42
C GLY A 196 -46.98 11.43 -6.20
N ARG A 197 -47.76 10.96 -7.19
CA ARG A 197 -48.58 9.74 -7.12
C ARG A 197 -48.00 8.54 -7.88
N SER A 198 -46.68 8.49 -8.09
CA SER A 198 -46.01 7.28 -8.57
C SER A 198 -45.65 6.38 -7.39
N ALA A 199 -46.65 5.72 -6.81
CA ALA A 199 -46.48 4.74 -5.75
C ALA A 199 -45.94 3.41 -6.32
N ALA A 200 -44.70 3.38 -6.82
CA ALA A 200 -43.87 2.18 -7.04
C ALA A 200 -42.54 2.45 -7.80
N SER A 201 -42.22 3.66 -8.25
CA SER A 201 -40.96 3.90 -8.96
C SER A 201 -39.78 3.90 -7.98
N ILE A 202 -38.92 2.89 -8.09
CA ILE A 202 -37.64 2.85 -7.39
C ILE A 202 -36.77 3.92 -8.06
N GLY A 203 -36.64 5.08 -7.43
CA GLY A 203 -35.83 6.18 -7.96
C GLY A 203 -34.40 5.72 -8.27
N GLY A 204 -33.99 5.94 -9.52
CA GLY A 204 -32.59 5.90 -9.92
C GLY A 204 -31.93 4.58 -10.17
N LEU A 205 -30.62 4.60 -10.51
CA LEU A 205 -29.83 3.38 -10.63
C LEU A 205 -29.98 2.51 -9.36
N ALA A 206 -30.12 1.19 -9.50
CA ALA A 206 -30.05 0.16 -8.49
C ALA A 206 -28.59 -0.22 -8.19
N ARG A 207 -28.39 -1.05 -7.17
CA ARG A 207 -27.08 -1.66 -6.89
C ARG A 207 -26.90 -2.85 -7.83
N MET A 208 -25.85 -2.84 -8.67
CA MET A 208 -25.50 -4.00 -9.50
C MET A 208 -25.01 -5.20 -8.67
N LYS A 209 -25.20 -6.40 -9.20
CA LYS A 209 -24.75 -7.65 -8.57
C LYS A 209 -23.23 -7.75 -8.52
N PRO A 210 -22.68 -8.40 -7.47
CA PRO A 210 -21.28 -8.79 -7.38
C PRO A 210 -20.73 -9.43 -8.65
N THR A 211 -19.68 -8.86 -9.23
CA THR A 211 -18.89 -9.49 -10.31
C THR A 211 -17.42 -9.37 -9.95
N GLU A 212 -16.74 -10.51 -9.76
CA GLU A 212 -15.31 -10.56 -9.37
C GLU A 212 -14.43 -9.73 -10.33
N GLY A 213 -13.49 -8.94 -9.80
CA GLY A 213 -12.57 -8.08 -10.57
C GLY A 213 -13.18 -6.83 -11.21
N ALA A 214 -14.38 -6.41 -10.79
CA ALA A 214 -14.97 -5.12 -11.14
C ALA A 214 -14.94 -4.15 -9.96
N PHE A 215 -14.65 -2.88 -10.24
CA PHE A 215 -14.82 -1.77 -9.31
C PHE A 215 -15.85 -0.81 -9.89
N VAL A 216 -16.94 -0.57 -9.17
CA VAL A 216 -18.03 0.30 -9.62
C VAL A 216 -18.22 1.43 -8.62
N ILE A 217 -18.24 2.67 -9.09
CA ILE A 217 -18.57 3.85 -8.27
C ILE A 217 -19.73 4.63 -8.89
N TYR A 218 -20.65 5.06 -8.03
CA TYR A 218 -21.83 5.84 -8.34
C TYR A 218 -21.70 7.21 -7.69
N SER A 219 -22.14 8.26 -8.38
CA SER A 219 -22.07 9.62 -7.85
C SER A 219 -23.01 9.92 -6.68
N ALA A 220 -23.98 9.05 -6.43
CA ALA A 220 -24.93 9.16 -5.31
C ALA A 220 -25.37 7.78 -4.75
N GLY A 221 -25.85 7.80 -3.50
CA GLY A 221 -26.37 6.64 -2.80
C GLY A 221 -27.76 6.21 -3.32
N ILE A 222 -28.24 5.04 -2.87
CA ILE A 222 -29.57 4.54 -3.30
C ILE A 222 -30.64 5.57 -2.95
N ARG A 223 -31.48 5.95 -3.93
CA ARG A 223 -32.56 6.96 -3.81
C ARG A 223 -32.05 8.39 -3.51
N GLN A 224 -30.82 8.73 -3.90
CA GLN A 224 -30.30 10.09 -3.79
C GLN A 224 -30.10 10.72 -5.16
N LYS A 225 -30.46 11.99 -5.28
CA LYS A 225 -30.17 12.78 -6.48
C LYS A 225 -28.68 13.11 -6.57
N ALA A 226 -28.08 12.85 -7.72
CA ALA A 226 -26.77 13.41 -8.06
C ALA A 226 -26.96 14.83 -8.61
N LEU A 227 -26.27 15.81 -8.06
CA LEU A 227 -26.35 17.19 -8.53
C LEU A 227 -25.37 17.42 -9.69
N ASP A 228 -25.95 17.84 -10.82
CA ASP A 228 -25.24 18.40 -11.98
C ASP A 228 -24.51 19.70 -11.60
N ARG A 229 -25.10 20.53 -10.72
CA ARG A 229 -24.52 21.79 -10.25
C ARG A 229 -25.04 22.14 -8.86
N LEU A 230 -24.29 22.95 -8.12
CA LEU A 230 -24.70 23.43 -6.79
C LEU A 230 -25.91 24.37 -6.87
N ASP A 231 -25.85 25.32 -7.79
CA ASP A 231 -26.89 26.32 -8.05
C ASP A 231 -26.77 26.83 -9.51
N PRO A 232 -27.71 27.65 -10.01
CA PRO A 232 -27.66 28.16 -11.38
C PRO A 232 -26.44 29.02 -11.74
N ALA A 233 -25.74 29.60 -10.76
CA ALA A 233 -24.55 30.43 -10.93
C ALA A 233 -23.23 29.64 -10.76
N ASP A 234 -23.29 28.33 -10.51
CA ASP A 234 -22.13 27.46 -10.40
C ASP A 234 -21.30 27.45 -11.69
N ALA A 235 -20.17 28.17 -11.63
CA ALA A 235 -19.27 28.41 -12.75
C ALA A 235 -18.33 27.24 -13.04
N ASP A 236 -18.25 26.25 -12.14
CA ASP A 236 -17.42 25.07 -12.37
C ASP A 236 -17.96 24.28 -13.58
N PRO A 237 -17.11 23.85 -14.52
CA PRO A 237 -17.56 23.16 -15.72
C PRO A 237 -18.07 21.73 -15.48
N ASN A 238 -17.84 21.15 -14.30
CA ASN A 238 -18.13 19.75 -14.00
C ASN A 238 -19.20 19.59 -12.92
N SER A 239 -19.79 18.41 -12.80
CA SER A 239 -20.69 18.02 -11.72
C SER A 239 -20.01 18.07 -10.34
N ILE A 240 -20.79 18.03 -9.27
CA ILE A 240 -20.26 17.96 -7.89
C ILE A 240 -19.39 16.73 -7.70
N PHE A 241 -19.78 15.60 -8.30
CA PHE A 241 -19.03 14.34 -8.20
C PHE A 241 -17.72 14.43 -8.98
N THR A 242 -17.79 14.77 -10.27
CA THR A 242 -16.63 14.71 -11.16
C THR A 242 -15.54 15.70 -10.73
N ARG A 243 -15.90 16.91 -10.27
CA ARG A 243 -14.91 17.90 -9.81
C ARG A 243 -14.15 17.48 -8.55
N LYS A 244 -14.68 16.53 -7.76
CA LYS A 244 -14.00 15.96 -6.58
C LYS A 244 -13.30 14.64 -6.89
N PHE A 245 -13.89 13.83 -7.75
CA PHE A 245 -13.38 12.51 -8.11
C PHE A 245 -12.15 12.59 -9.05
N SER A 246 -12.20 13.41 -10.11
CA SER A 246 -11.16 13.43 -11.15
C SER A 246 -9.75 13.72 -10.61
N PRO A 247 -9.53 14.74 -9.73
CA PRO A 247 -8.20 15.03 -9.19
C PRO A 247 -7.61 13.89 -8.35
N LEU A 248 -8.46 13.08 -7.70
CA LEU A 248 -8.01 11.96 -6.87
C LEU A 248 -7.42 10.82 -7.72
N LEU A 249 -7.88 10.64 -8.97
CA LEU A 249 -7.34 9.63 -9.88
C LEU A 249 -5.86 9.88 -10.24
N GLU A 250 -5.45 11.15 -10.24
CA GLU A 250 -4.07 11.56 -10.57
C GLU A 250 -3.13 11.49 -9.37
N THR A 251 -3.65 11.21 -8.16
CA THR A 251 -2.85 11.14 -6.93
C THR A 251 -2.00 9.85 -6.94
N PRO A 252 -0.66 9.94 -7.01
CA PRO A 252 0.18 8.75 -6.93
C PRO A 252 -0.04 7.98 -5.62
N GLY A 253 -0.06 6.66 -5.69
CA GLY A 253 -0.13 5.80 -4.49
C GLY A 253 -1.51 5.73 -3.85
N LEU A 254 -2.54 6.30 -4.44
CA LEU A 254 -3.90 6.24 -3.91
C LEU A 254 -4.64 4.99 -4.44
N PRO A 255 -5.00 4.01 -3.59
CA PRO A 255 -5.75 2.84 -4.05
C PRO A 255 -7.20 3.20 -4.38
N LEU A 256 -7.87 2.41 -5.23
CA LEU A 256 -9.25 2.68 -5.68
C LEU A 256 -10.25 2.88 -4.52
N VAL A 257 -10.13 2.10 -3.45
CA VAL A 257 -10.99 2.23 -2.26
C VAL A 257 -10.80 3.60 -1.59
N GLU A 258 -9.57 4.07 -1.47
CA GLU A 258 -9.27 5.36 -0.84
C GLU A 258 -9.73 6.52 -1.72
N ILE A 259 -9.58 6.41 -3.05
CA ILE A 259 -10.18 7.36 -4.01
C ILE A 259 -11.70 7.45 -3.75
N ALA A 260 -12.38 6.32 -3.65
CA ALA A 260 -13.82 6.29 -3.40
C ALA A 260 -14.19 6.91 -2.03
N LYS A 261 -13.46 6.59 -0.96
CA LYS A 261 -13.70 7.13 0.40
C LYS A 261 -13.50 8.64 0.46
N ARG A 262 -12.44 9.18 -0.14
CA ARG A 262 -12.21 10.62 -0.22
C ARG A 262 -13.29 11.31 -1.04
N THR A 263 -13.67 10.71 -2.17
CA THR A 263 -14.79 11.21 -2.99
C THR A 263 -16.10 11.26 -2.18
N GLN A 264 -16.39 10.23 -1.36
CA GLN A 264 -17.55 10.24 -0.47
C GLN A 264 -17.55 11.43 0.49
N ILE A 265 -16.41 11.69 1.15
CA ILE A 265 -16.25 12.78 2.11
C ILE A 265 -16.45 14.13 1.41
N ASP A 266 -15.73 14.35 0.30
CA ASP A 266 -15.69 15.64 -0.38
C ASP A 266 -17.02 15.99 -1.04
N VAL A 267 -17.67 15.03 -1.69
CA VAL A 267 -18.99 15.23 -2.33
C VAL A 267 -20.05 15.49 -1.27
N LYS A 268 -20.05 14.72 -0.17
CA LYS A 268 -21.01 14.92 0.92
C LYS A 268 -20.86 16.29 1.57
N ALA A 269 -19.63 16.72 1.81
CA ALA A 269 -19.34 18.04 2.35
C ALA A 269 -19.78 19.15 1.38
N LEU A 270 -19.50 19.01 0.09
CA LEU A 270 -19.86 20.02 -0.91
C LEU A 270 -21.39 20.11 -1.13
N ALA A 271 -22.08 18.98 -1.26
CA ALA A 271 -23.54 18.97 -1.41
C ALA A 271 -24.27 19.58 -0.19
N ALA A 272 -23.75 19.38 1.02
CA ALA A 272 -24.32 19.95 2.24
C ALA A 272 -24.30 21.48 2.25
N THR A 273 -23.42 22.15 1.49
CA THR A 273 -23.37 23.62 1.40
C THR A 273 -24.63 24.24 0.81
N VAL A 274 -25.38 23.48 0.01
CA VAL A 274 -26.68 23.89 -0.57
C VAL A 274 -27.85 23.13 0.04
N GLY A 275 -27.64 22.50 1.22
CA GLY A 275 -28.67 21.74 1.92
C GLY A 275 -29.05 20.42 1.23
N HIS A 276 -28.22 19.90 0.33
CA HIS A 276 -28.48 18.67 -0.41
C HIS A 276 -27.75 17.47 0.20
N VAL A 277 -28.37 16.28 0.14
CA VAL A 277 -27.74 15.03 0.57
C VAL A 277 -27.34 14.22 -0.65
N GLN A 278 -26.03 14.17 -0.88
CA GLN A 278 -25.40 13.32 -1.89
C GLN A 278 -24.19 12.64 -1.28
N THR A 279 -24.19 11.30 -1.26
CA THR A 279 -23.08 10.50 -0.78
C THR A 279 -22.80 9.43 -1.84
N PRO A 280 -21.70 9.54 -2.59
CA PRO A 280 -21.27 8.53 -3.53
C PRO A 280 -21.29 7.13 -2.91
N ALA A 281 -21.55 6.11 -3.73
CA ALA A 281 -21.51 4.72 -3.30
C ALA A 281 -20.54 3.96 -4.20
N TYR A 282 -19.85 2.97 -3.67
CA TYR A 282 -19.00 2.12 -4.48
C TYR A 282 -19.19 0.65 -4.13
N TYR A 283 -18.78 -0.19 -5.05
CA TYR A 283 -18.79 -1.62 -4.94
C TYR A 283 -17.46 -2.16 -5.49
N ASP A 284 -16.81 -3.00 -4.69
CA ASP A 284 -15.45 -3.45 -4.93
C ASP A 284 -15.38 -4.97 -4.89
N GLN A 285 -14.92 -5.56 -5.99
CA GLN A 285 -14.56 -6.98 -6.09
C GLN A 285 -13.16 -7.14 -6.67
N VAL A 286 -12.35 -6.09 -6.65
CA VAL A 286 -10.94 -6.17 -7.00
C VAL A 286 -10.23 -6.93 -5.87
N ILE A 287 -9.44 -7.93 -6.23
CA ILE A 287 -8.62 -8.67 -5.27
C ILE A 287 -7.31 -7.89 -5.09
N GLY A 288 -6.99 -7.56 -3.83
CA GLY A 288 -5.82 -6.73 -3.50
C GLY A 288 -6.05 -5.23 -3.75
N GLN A 289 -4.96 -4.46 -3.80
CA GLN A 289 -5.02 -3.03 -4.08
C GLN A 289 -4.70 -2.75 -5.55
N PHE A 290 -5.47 -1.86 -6.17
CA PHE A 290 -5.16 -1.36 -7.50
C PHE A 290 -4.92 0.15 -7.46
N TYR A 291 -3.86 0.59 -8.14
CA TYR A 291 -3.47 1.99 -8.25
C TYR A 291 -3.55 2.43 -9.71
N LEU A 292 -4.37 3.44 -10.00
CA LEU A 292 -4.37 4.06 -11.34
C LEU A 292 -3.03 4.73 -11.63
N ARG A 293 -2.49 5.42 -10.62
CA ARG A 293 -1.12 5.92 -10.62
C ARG A 293 -0.35 5.25 -9.49
N PRO A 294 0.50 4.26 -9.79
CA PRO A 294 1.30 3.56 -8.78
C PRO A 294 2.09 4.56 -7.91
N PRO A 295 2.33 4.26 -6.62
CA PRO A 295 3.25 5.05 -5.82
C PRO A 295 4.64 5.02 -6.47
N ARG A 296 5.40 6.11 -6.32
CA ARG A 296 6.86 6.07 -6.44
C ARG A 296 7.38 6.03 -5.02
N PRO A 297 7.50 4.84 -4.41
CA PRO A 297 7.82 4.72 -3.01
C PRO A 297 9.14 5.44 -2.74
N ARG A 298 9.10 6.44 -1.86
CA ARG A 298 10.29 7.15 -1.40
C ARG A 298 10.88 6.39 -0.25
N LEU A 299 12.21 6.44 -0.14
CA LEU A 299 12.95 5.81 0.93
C LEU A 299 13.40 6.89 1.93
N PHE A 300 13.17 6.64 3.21
CA PHE A 300 13.67 7.43 4.33
C PHE A 300 14.48 6.53 5.27
N GLY A 301 15.41 7.11 6.01
CA GLY A 301 16.18 6.41 7.03
C GLY A 301 16.20 7.15 8.36
N LEU A 302 16.15 6.39 9.45
CA LEU A 302 16.49 6.82 10.80
C LEU A 302 17.51 5.81 11.34
N THR A 303 18.76 6.23 11.50
CA THR A 303 19.87 5.38 11.96
C THR A 303 20.38 5.87 13.30
N ILE A 304 20.33 5.00 14.31
CA ILE A 304 20.63 5.33 15.71
C ILE A 304 21.79 4.44 16.18
N GLY A 305 22.92 5.06 16.50
CA GLY A 305 24.13 4.35 16.91
C GLY A 305 24.64 4.89 18.25
N ILE A 306 24.80 4.02 19.25
CA ILE A 306 25.16 4.45 20.60
C ILE A 306 26.36 3.64 21.07
N ASP A 307 27.52 4.31 21.18
CA ASP A 307 28.72 3.79 21.83
C ASP A 307 28.83 4.30 23.28
N GLU A 308 28.42 5.56 23.53
CA GLU A 308 28.52 6.22 24.85
C GLU A 308 27.24 6.09 25.72
N TYR A 309 27.34 5.35 26.83
CA TYR A 309 26.31 5.24 27.90
C TYR A 309 26.72 5.95 29.21
N GLY A 310 27.65 6.91 29.14
CA GLY A 310 27.95 7.82 30.25
C GLY A 310 28.80 7.28 31.40
N ARG A 311 29.34 6.04 31.36
CA ARG A 311 30.38 5.42 32.24
C ARG A 311 30.68 3.97 31.79
N LYS A 312 31.61 3.26 32.49
CA LYS A 312 32.01 1.84 32.27
C LYS A 312 30.89 1.01 31.62
N PHE A 313 31.24 0.26 30.56
CA PHE A 313 30.37 -0.50 29.64
C PHE A 313 29.96 0.28 28.36
N GLU A 314 30.93 0.94 27.72
CA GLU A 314 30.77 1.49 26.38
C GLU A 314 30.82 0.37 25.33
N THR A 315 29.92 0.46 24.35
CA THR A 315 29.96 -0.33 23.13
C THR A 315 31.05 0.21 22.21
N ARG A 316 31.45 -0.59 21.22
CA ARG A 316 32.44 -0.18 20.22
C ARG A 316 31.95 -0.62 18.86
N GLY A 317 31.52 0.32 18.05
CA GLY A 317 31.15 0.06 16.65
C GLY A 317 29.71 0.43 16.33
N ALA A 318 28.87 0.72 17.32
CA ALA A 318 27.46 1.05 17.08
C ALA A 318 27.30 2.32 16.24
N VAL A 319 28.14 3.34 16.47
CA VAL A 319 28.16 4.54 15.62
C VAL A 319 28.65 4.21 14.21
N ASN A 320 29.65 3.33 14.07
CA ASN A 320 30.11 2.88 12.77
C ASN A 320 29.03 2.08 12.03
N ASP A 321 28.24 1.27 12.72
CA ASP A 321 27.15 0.49 12.13
C ASP A 321 26.03 1.37 11.60
N SER A 322 25.58 2.32 12.40
CA SER A 322 24.56 3.26 11.95
C SER A 322 25.06 4.14 10.82
N GLU A 323 26.33 4.56 10.83
CA GLU A 323 26.92 5.27 9.70
C GLU A 323 27.04 4.37 8.45
N ARG A 324 27.37 3.08 8.62
CA ARG A 324 27.45 2.09 7.54
C ARG A 324 26.11 1.90 6.84
N VAL A 325 25.04 1.76 7.63
CA VAL A 325 23.66 1.63 7.14
C VAL A 325 23.19 2.94 6.52
N ALA A 326 23.47 4.08 7.13
CA ALA A 326 23.09 5.38 6.60
C ALA A 326 23.67 5.63 5.20
N ARG A 327 24.95 5.28 5.01
CA ARG A 327 25.63 5.32 3.71
C ARG A 327 25.00 4.40 2.67
N ALA A 328 24.62 3.18 3.07
CA ALA A 328 23.95 2.25 2.18
C ALA A 328 22.57 2.75 1.74
N LEU A 329 21.81 3.37 2.66
CA LEU A 329 20.52 4.02 2.35
C LEU A 329 20.69 5.20 1.38
N GLU A 330 21.72 6.02 1.56
CA GLU A 330 22.07 7.09 0.61
C GLU A 330 22.45 6.54 -0.76
N ALA A 331 23.16 5.41 -0.81
CA ALA A 331 23.52 4.74 -2.06
C ALA A 331 22.27 4.20 -2.76
N LEU A 332 21.33 3.65 -2.00
CA LEU A 332 20.05 3.18 -2.50
C LEU A 332 19.16 4.32 -3.01
N GLY A 333 19.39 5.56 -2.53
CA GLY A 333 18.68 6.76 -2.97
C GLY A 333 17.63 7.25 -1.99
N ALA A 334 17.83 7.02 -0.69
CA ALA A 334 17.01 7.61 0.36
C ALA A 334 16.93 9.13 0.19
N GLN A 335 15.71 9.66 0.28
CA GLN A 335 15.44 11.09 0.17
C GLN A 335 15.99 11.86 1.38
N GLU A 336 15.96 11.23 2.54
CA GLU A 336 16.46 11.77 3.80
C GLU A 336 16.90 10.62 4.71
N VAL A 337 18.08 10.75 5.31
CA VAL A 337 18.62 9.81 6.31
C VAL A 337 18.99 10.60 7.55
N VAL A 338 18.20 10.45 8.61
CA VAL A 338 18.44 11.06 9.92
C VAL A 338 19.40 10.19 10.70
N ARG A 339 20.53 10.78 11.12
CA ARG A 339 21.55 10.13 11.95
C ARG A 339 21.48 10.66 13.36
N ILE A 340 21.38 9.79 14.36
CA ILE A 340 21.38 10.16 15.77
C ILE A 340 22.41 9.31 16.49
N PHE A 341 23.49 9.92 16.98
CA PHE A 341 24.62 9.20 17.58
C PHE A 341 24.86 9.61 19.03
N ASP A 342 25.32 8.65 19.83
CA ASP A 342 25.79 8.84 21.21
C ASP A 342 24.89 9.77 22.04
N ARG A 343 25.42 10.87 22.56
CA ARG A 343 24.71 11.81 23.46
C ARG A 343 23.44 12.42 22.87
N ASP A 344 23.30 12.41 21.54
CA ASP A 344 22.09 12.87 20.86
C ASP A 344 21.02 11.78 20.77
N ALA A 345 21.38 10.51 20.95
CA ALA A 345 20.47 9.37 20.96
C ALA A 345 19.65 9.27 22.25
N ARG A 346 18.92 10.35 22.55
CA ARG A 346 17.90 10.44 23.59
C ARG A 346 16.54 10.08 23.02
N ARG A 347 15.71 9.37 23.80
CA ARG A 347 14.35 8.96 23.39
C ARG A 347 13.53 10.10 22.80
N ALA A 348 13.58 11.28 23.41
CA ALA A 348 12.81 12.45 22.96
C ALA A 348 13.20 12.92 21.54
N TYR A 349 14.48 12.77 21.16
CA TYR A 349 14.94 13.15 19.81
C TYR A 349 14.61 12.09 18.79
N ILE A 350 14.70 10.82 19.17
CA ILE A 350 14.28 9.70 18.32
C ILE A 350 12.76 9.77 18.07
N ASP A 351 11.96 10.02 19.11
CA ASP A 351 10.51 10.21 19.00
C ASP A 351 10.16 11.37 18.06
N PHE A 352 10.84 12.52 18.21
CA PHE A 352 10.66 13.66 17.33
C PHE A 352 11.03 13.35 15.87
N ALA A 353 12.17 12.68 15.66
CA ALA A 353 12.64 12.29 14.34
C ALA A 353 11.67 11.30 13.67
N TRP A 354 11.25 10.26 14.40
CA TRP A 354 10.29 9.27 13.92
C TRP A 354 8.98 9.92 13.48
N LYS A 355 8.37 10.73 14.36
CA LYS A 355 7.11 11.43 14.06
C LYS A 355 7.27 12.34 12.83
N THR A 356 8.37 13.05 12.72
CA THR A 356 8.66 13.91 11.57
C THR A 356 8.78 13.13 10.26
N LEU A 357 9.45 11.97 10.27
CA LEU A 357 9.57 11.12 9.08
C LEU A 357 8.21 10.51 8.69
N VAL A 358 7.45 9.99 9.67
CA VAL A 358 6.10 9.46 9.44
C VAL A 358 5.18 10.55 8.87
N ASP A 359 5.24 11.79 9.38
CA ASP A 359 4.46 12.91 8.87
C ASP A 359 4.80 13.27 7.42
N LYS A 360 6.09 13.27 7.07
CA LYS A 360 6.57 13.51 5.70
C LYS A 360 6.25 12.38 4.72
N ALA A 361 6.13 11.15 5.21
CA ALA A 361 5.87 9.97 4.40
C ALA A 361 4.43 9.94 3.85
N ALA A 362 4.29 9.41 2.65
CA ALA A 362 3.03 9.14 1.95
C ALA A 362 2.77 7.62 1.89
N PRO A 363 1.52 7.18 1.66
CA PRO A 363 1.23 5.77 1.48
C PRO A 363 2.14 5.09 0.44
N GLY A 364 2.74 3.96 0.83
CA GLY A 364 3.69 3.19 0.03
C GLY A 364 5.16 3.62 0.18
N ASP A 365 5.47 4.76 0.79
CA ASP A 365 6.85 5.10 1.15
C ASP A 365 7.42 4.11 2.16
N THR A 366 8.74 4.00 2.24
CA THR A 366 9.45 3.11 3.18
C THR A 366 10.32 3.93 4.12
N ILE A 367 10.24 3.65 5.42
CA ILE A 367 11.15 4.17 6.43
C ILE A 367 11.99 3.01 6.97
N VAL A 368 13.32 3.11 6.87
CA VAL A 368 14.22 2.18 7.54
C VAL A 368 14.53 2.73 8.92
N PHE A 369 14.12 2.02 9.97
CA PHE A 369 14.50 2.29 11.35
C PHE A 369 15.66 1.35 11.71
N HIS A 370 16.85 1.90 11.89
CA HIS A 370 18.04 1.14 12.29
C HIS A 370 18.48 1.58 13.68
N TYR A 371 18.70 0.61 14.55
CA TYR A 371 19.30 0.79 15.86
C TYR A 371 20.50 -0.13 16.02
N ALA A 372 21.64 0.41 16.43
CA ALA A 372 22.80 -0.32 16.91
C ALA A 372 23.17 0.20 18.31
N GLY A 373 23.33 -0.70 19.26
CA GLY A 373 23.66 -0.36 20.63
C GLY A 373 23.21 -1.41 21.64
N SER A 374 23.29 -1.05 22.91
CA SER A 374 22.89 -1.91 24.01
C SER A 374 21.38 -2.04 24.14
N SER A 375 20.94 -3.23 24.51
CA SER A 375 19.56 -3.56 24.84
C SER A 375 19.56 -4.53 26.02
N ALA A 376 18.48 -4.52 26.78
CA ALA A 376 18.34 -5.25 28.03
C ALA A 376 16.89 -5.68 28.25
N GLN A 377 16.64 -6.39 29.34
CA GLN A 377 15.36 -7.01 29.67
C GLN A 377 15.04 -6.80 31.16
N PHE A 378 13.77 -6.60 31.52
CA PHE A 378 13.30 -6.63 32.91
C PHE A 378 12.12 -7.61 33.06
N PRO A 379 11.90 -8.20 34.25
CA PRO A 379 10.76 -9.12 34.44
C PRO A 379 9.42 -8.46 34.09
N GLN A 380 8.57 -9.17 33.35
CA GLN A 380 7.21 -8.75 33.05
C GLN A 380 6.38 -8.57 34.32
N LYS A 381 5.40 -7.67 34.26
CA LYS A 381 4.33 -7.60 35.28
C LYS A 381 3.40 -8.82 35.16
N ASP A 382 2.68 -9.11 36.24
CA ASP A 382 1.67 -10.18 36.27
C ASP A 382 0.67 -10.04 35.10
N GLY A 383 0.63 -11.06 34.23
CA GLY A 383 -0.27 -11.10 33.06
C GLY A 383 0.40 -10.84 31.70
N GLY A 384 1.74 -10.76 31.65
CA GLY A 384 2.51 -10.65 30.41
C GLY A 384 2.35 -11.84 29.45
N THR A 385 2.59 -11.59 28.17
CA THR A 385 2.33 -12.52 27.06
C THR A 385 3.57 -13.21 26.52
N GLU A 386 4.76 -12.79 26.96
CA GLU A 386 6.03 -13.33 26.45
C GLU A 386 6.40 -14.67 27.08
N THR A 387 7.13 -15.47 26.30
CA THR A 387 7.38 -16.87 26.63
C THR A 387 8.38 -17.02 27.78
N ASP A 388 9.29 -16.05 27.95
CA ASP A 388 10.34 -16.04 28.98
C ASP A 388 9.98 -15.17 30.21
N GLY A 389 8.90 -14.39 30.11
CA GLY A 389 8.40 -13.49 31.13
C GLY A 389 9.26 -12.25 31.36
N LYS A 390 9.95 -11.71 30.34
CA LYS A 390 10.73 -10.46 30.46
C LYS A 390 10.53 -9.53 29.26
N ASP A 391 10.11 -8.30 29.52
CA ASP A 391 10.00 -7.27 28.46
C ASP A 391 11.40 -6.78 28.05
N GLU A 392 11.69 -6.76 26.75
CA GLU A 392 12.90 -6.16 26.21
C GLU A 392 12.78 -4.66 25.93
N PHE A 393 13.92 -3.98 26.01
CA PHE A 393 14.01 -2.57 25.69
C PHE A 393 15.38 -2.19 25.13
N LEU A 394 15.35 -1.18 24.27
CA LEU A 394 16.54 -0.50 23.77
C LEU A 394 17.02 0.55 24.78
N MET A 395 18.32 0.58 25.04
CA MET A 395 18.92 1.57 25.93
C MET A 395 19.29 2.84 25.15
N MET A 396 18.83 4.00 25.59
CA MET A 396 19.23 5.29 25.03
C MET A 396 20.50 5.82 25.71
N SER A 397 21.14 6.85 25.17
CA SER A 397 22.43 7.34 25.68
C SER A 397 22.40 7.95 27.09
N GLY A 398 21.21 8.32 27.57
CA GLY A 398 21.00 8.71 28.96
C GLY A 398 20.93 7.53 29.95
N SER A 399 20.81 6.30 29.46
CA SER A 399 20.72 5.10 30.31
C SER A 399 22.05 4.81 31.01
N SER A 400 21.95 4.26 32.22
CA SER A 400 23.09 3.83 33.02
C SER A 400 22.99 2.34 33.33
N TYR A 401 24.01 1.56 32.96
CA TYR A 401 24.13 0.15 33.36
C TYR A 401 24.10 -0.04 34.88
N ALA A 402 24.62 0.92 35.65
CA ALA A 402 24.57 0.85 37.11
C ALA A 402 23.14 0.99 37.64
N GLU A 403 22.30 1.80 36.99
CA GLU A 403 20.90 1.98 37.34
C GLU A 403 20.07 0.75 36.96
N LEU A 404 20.33 0.19 35.78
CA LEU A 404 19.78 -1.09 35.33
C LEU A 404 20.06 -2.23 36.32
N LEU A 405 21.34 -2.41 36.68
CA LEU A 405 21.75 -3.46 37.62
C LEU A 405 21.20 -3.25 39.04
N SER A 406 20.81 -2.04 39.39
CA SER A 406 20.18 -1.72 40.69
C SER A 406 18.67 -2.01 40.73
N GLY A 407 18.06 -2.38 39.60
CA GLY A 407 16.61 -2.61 39.49
C GLY A 407 15.77 -1.34 39.51
N GLY A 408 16.38 -0.17 39.24
CA GLY A 408 15.71 1.13 39.27
C GLY A 408 15.01 1.52 37.96
N VAL A 409 15.23 0.78 36.87
CA VAL A 409 14.62 1.03 35.56
C VAL A 409 13.23 0.40 35.50
N THR A 410 12.25 1.16 35.03
CA THR A 410 10.86 0.73 34.84
C THR A 410 10.42 1.06 33.41
N GLU A 411 9.30 0.49 32.95
CA GLU A 411 8.71 0.71 31.61
C GLU A 411 8.62 2.20 31.19
N ASN A 412 8.45 3.11 32.17
CA ASN A 412 8.28 4.55 31.93
C ASN A 412 9.61 5.34 31.96
N HIS A 413 10.75 4.66 32.00
CA HIS A 413 12.05 5.32 32.07
C HIS A 413 12.30 6.18 30.81
N PRO A 414 12.71 7.45 30.95
CA PRO A 414 12.83 8.36 29.79
C PRO A 414 13.96 7.98 28.85
N ASP A 415 14.96 7.22 29.34
CA ASP A 415 16.14 6.81 28.56
C ASP A 415 16.08 5.37 28.06
N ILE A 416 14.90 4.75 28.00
CA ILE A 416 14.69 3.45 27.34
C ILE A 416 13.56 3.53 26.32
N VAL A 417 13.59 2.65 25.32
CA VAL A 417 12.48 2.39 24.39
C VAL A 417 12.05 0.94 24.59
N THR A 418 10.87 0.74 25.17
CA THR A 418 10.25 -0.58 25.32
C THR A 418 9.58 -1.02 24.02
N ASP A 419 9.26 -2.29 23.92
CA ASP A 419 8.30 -2.89 22.99
C ASP A 419 7.04 -2.02 22.77
N ASP A 420 6.30 -1.64 23.80
CA ASP A 420 5.08 -0.82 23.73
C ASP A 420 5.31 0.49 22.96
N VAL A 421 6.45 1.14 23.22
CA VAL A 421 6.81 2.42 22.58
C VAL A 421 7.13 2.19 21.11
N LEU A 422 7.86 1.12 20.81
CA LEU A 422 8.24 0.75 19.45
C LEU A 422 7.01 0.30 18.65
N THR A 423 6.13 -0.51 19.22
CA THR A 423 4.82 -0.91 18.70
C THR A 423 3.97 0.32 18.40
N GLY A 424 3.88 1.28 19.32
CA GLY A 424 3.16 2.55 19.10
C GLY A 424 3.74 3.36 17.93
N TRP A 425 5.06 3.39 17.77
CA TRP A 425 5.70 4.00 16.60
C TRP A 425 5.34 3.27 15.30
N MET A 426 5.34 1.94 15.28
CA MET A 426 4.94 1.14 14.11
C MET A 426 3.47 1.36 13.73
N GLU A 427 2.57 1.45 14.72
CA GLU A 427 1.16 1.77 14.52
C GLU A 427 0.95 3.10 13.79
N MET A 428 1.75 4.12 14.13
CA MET A 428 1.67 5.42 13.47
C MET A 428 2.01 5.32 11.97
N ALA A 429 3.02 4.54 11.60
CA ALA A 429 3.39 4.31 10.20
C ALA A 429 2.32 3.46 9.49
N ALA A 430 1.83 2.40 10.13
CA ALA A 430 0.79 1.52 9.60
C ALA A 430 -0.52 2.26 9.32
N ALA A 431 -0.93 3.18 10.20
CA ALA A 431 -2.12 4.01 10.00
C ALA A 431 -2.04 4.89 8.74
N LYS A 432 -0.83 5.18 8.24
CA LYS A 432 -0.58 5.92 7.00
C LYS A 432 -0.23 5.02 5.80
N ASN A 433 -0.26 3.69 5.98
CA ASN A 433 0.17 2.71 4.99
C ASN A 433 1.61 2.97 4.51
N VAL A 434 2.50 3.34 5.45
CA VAL A 434 3.94 3.53 5.23
C VAL A 434 4.66 2.25 5.62
N ASN A 435 5.50 1.71 4.74
CA ASN A 435 6.26 0.51 5.03
C ASN A 435 7.41 0.82 6.01
N VAL A 436 7.73 -0.11 6.91
CA VAL A 436 8.87 0.03 7.82
C VAL A 436 9.77 -1.18 7.69
N THR A 437 11.08 -0.95 7.55
CA THR A 437 12.09 -1.99 7.76
C THR A 437 12.81 -1.67 9.07
N LEU A 438 12.50 -2.42 10.11
CA LEU A 438 13.06 -2.29 11.44
C LEU A 438 14.27 -3.23 11.57
N VAL A 439 15.46 -2.66 11.79
CA VAL A 439 16.71 -3.39 11.95
C VAL A 439 17.29 -3.04 13.31
N VAL A 440 17.46 -4.03 14.18
CA VAL A 440 17.96 -3.85 15.54
C VAL A 440 19.19 -4.72 15.73
N ASP A 441 20.36 -4.10 15.78
CA ASP A 441 21.64 -4.75 16.10
C ASP A 441 21.98 -4.52 17.58
N GLY A 442 21.31 -5.31 18.42
CA GLY A 442 21.47 -5.31 19.87
C GLY A 442 21.21 -6.70 20.44
N CYS A 443 21.65 -6.94 21.67
CA CYS A 443 21.37 -8.21 22.37
C CYS A 443 19.88 -8.31 22.73
N HIS A 444 19.25 -9.48 22.60
CA HIS A 444 17.81 -9.66 22.91
C HIS A 444 16.88 -8.89 21.95
N GLY A 445 17.22 -8.79 20.66
CA GLY A 445 16.37 -8.09 19.68
C GLY A 445 15.05 -8.81 19.35
N GLY A 446 14.91 -10.10 19.68
CA GLY A 446 13.83 -10.96 19.21
C GLY A 446 12.39 -10.59 19.62
N GLY A 447 12.19 -10.00 20.81
CA GLY A 447 10.86 -9.73 21.38
C GLY A 447 10.40 -8.25 21.35
N LEU A 448 11.12 -7.36 20.67
CA LEU A 448 10.85 -5.90 20.70
C LEU A 448 9.53 -5.44 20.03
N LEU A 449 8.66 -6.34 19.56
CA LEU A 449 7.35 -6.02 18.98
C LEU A 449 6.27 -6.93 19.55
N ASP A 450 5.24 -6.34 20.16
CA ASP A 450 4.11 -7.07 20.78
C ASP A 450 3.20 -7.79 19.78
N ARG A 451 3.32 -7.43 18.49
CA ARG A 451 2.50 -7.97 17.40
C ARG A 451 3.13 -7.74 16.03
N GLU A 452 2.70 -8.56 15.09
CA GLU A 452 3.04 -8.39 13.68
C GLU A 452 2.21 -7.29 13.01
N PHE A 453 2.85 -6.61 12.06
CA PHE A 453 2.21 -5.62 11.20
C PHE A 453 2.41 -6.03 9.74
N ALA A 454 1.37 -5.91 8.92
CA ALA A 454 1.42 -6.30 7.51
C ALA A 454 2.45 -5.50 6.67
N ASN A 455 2.82 -4.30 7.13
CA ASN A 455 3.70 -3.34 6.47
C ASN A 455 5.03 -3.14 7.21
N VAL A 456 5.38 -4.01 8.16
CA VAL A 456 6.66 -3.94 8.89
C VAL A 456 7.45 -5.23 8.66
N SER A 457 8.69 -5.08 8.21
CA SER A 457 9.68 -6.15 8.18
C SER A 457 10.69 -5.93 9.29
N PHE A 458 10.96 -6.95 10.09
CA PHE A 458 11.88 -6.88 11.23
C PHE A 458 13.11 -7.75 11.00
N ILE A 459 14.29 -7.23 11.37
CA ILE A 459 15.56 -7.95 11.41
C ILE A 459 16.21 -7.68 12.77
N GLY A 460 16.16 -8.68 13.65
CA GLY A 460 16.75 -8.64 14.99
C GLY A 460 18.15 -9.25 15.02
N GLY A 461 19.05 -8.63 15.79
CA GLY A 461 20.45 -8.99 15.94
C GLY A 461 20.66 -10.39 16.51
N SER A 462 19.81 -10.82 17.44
CA SER A 462 19.97 -12.10 18.12
C SER A 462 18.63 -12.67 18.55
N ALA A 463 18.60 -13.98 18.82
CA ALA A 463 17.56 -14.56 19.68
C ALA A 463 17.58 -13.91 21.07
N GLU A 464 16.46 -14.02 21.80
CA GLU A 464 16.23 -13.46 23.13
C GLU A 464 17.32 -13.86 24.16
N ASP A 465 18.07 -14.94 23.93
CA ASP A 465 19.06 -15.49 24.88
C ASP A 465 20.54 -15.35 24.44
N GLN A 466 20.82 -14.57 23.40
CA GLN A 466 22.16 -14.48 22.78
C GLN A 466 22.82 -13.10 22.87
N SER A 467 24.15 -13.11 23.04
CA SER A 467 24.99 -11.91 23.01
C SER A 467 25.59 -11.71 21.61
N VAL A 468 25.54 -10.48 21.11
CA VAL A 468 26.06 -10.11 19.78
C VAL A 468 27.55 -9.76 19.85
N PRO A 469 28.44 -10.49 19.16
CA PRO A 469 29.86 -10.16 19.11
C PRO A 469 30.19 -9.11 18.03
N GLU A 470 30.97 -8.09 18.39
CA GLU A 470 31.55 -7.13 17.45
C GLU A 470 32.58 -7.79 16.52
N ILE A 471 32.55 -7.45 15.23
CA ILE A 471 33.51 -7.89 14.21
C ILE A 471 34.39 -6.74 13.73
N LYS A 472 35.63 -7.03 13.33
CA LYS A 472 36.53 -6.03 12.74
C LYS A 472 36.51 -6.07 11.22
N ILE A 473 36.23 -4.94 10.58
CA ILE A 473 36.25 -4.76 9.12
C ILE A 473 37.07 -3.51 8.82
N ASP A 474 38.09 -3.65 7.96
CA ASP A 474 38.99 -2.55 7.57
C ASP A 474 39.56 -1.74 8.75
N GLY A 475 39.78 -2.41 9.88
CA GLY A 475 40.32 -1.82 11.11
C GLY A 475 39.29 -1.22 12.07
N ARG A 476 38.00 -1.17 11.70
CA ARG A 476 36.89 -0.63 12.50
C ARG A 476 36.00 -1.73 13.06
N TYR A 477 35.37 -1.48 14.20
CA TYR A 477 34.37 -2.40 14.77
C TYR A 477 32.99 -2.17 14.16
N HIS A 478 32.28 -3.27 13.92
CA HIS A 478 30.95 -3.33 13.33
C HIS A 478 30.16 -4.53 13.89
N GLY A 479 28.85 -4.40 13.96
CA GLY A 479 27.89 -5.47 14.15
C GLY A 479 27.67 -6.29 12.87
N ALA A 480 27.56 -7.61 13.01
CA ALA A 480 27.44 -8.49 11.86
C ALA A 480 26.12 -8.30 11.09
N VAL A 481 25.02 -7.98 11.80
CA VAL A 481 23.70 -7.75 11.19
C VAL A 481 23.64 -6.42 10.47
N SER A 482 24.11 -5.33 11.09
CA SER A 482 24.13 -4.01 10.46
C SER A 482 24.92 -4.00 9.15
N GLU A 483 26.10 -4.62 9.16
CA GLU A 483 26.93 -4.73 7.97
C GLU A 483 26.32 -5.67 6.91
N ALA A 484 25.69 -6.79 7.31
CA ALA A 484 25.03 -7.68 6.37
C ALA A 484 23.82 -7.02 5.70
N PHE A 485 23.00 -6.30 6.48
CA PHE A 485 21.88 -5.52 5.98
C PHE A 485 22.34 -4.43 5.00
N ALA A 486 23.40 -3.70 5.34
CA ALA A 486 23.96 -2.67 4.48
C ALA A 486 24.46 -3.24 3.13
N ARG A 487 25.11 -4.42 3.14
CA ARG A 487 25.50 -5.14 1.91
C ARG A 487 24.29 -5.62 1.10
N ALA A 488 23.24 -6.07 1.77
CA ALA A 488 22.01 -6.53 1.13
C ALA A 488 21.37 -5.42 0.28
N ILE A 489 21.12 -4.25 0.89
CA ILE A 489 20.51 -3.12 0.19
C ILE A 489 21.43 -2.44 -0.83
N GLU A 490 22.72 -2.77 -0.80
CA GLU A 490 23.71 -2.39 -1.81
C GLU A 490 23.72 -3.30 -3.06
N GLY A 491 22.86 -4.30 -3.06
CA GLY A 491 22.60 -5.20 -4.18
C GLY A 491 23.27 -6.57 -4.08
N GLU A 492 23.90 -6.92 -2.95
CA GLU A 492 24.44 -8.28 -2.77
C GLU A 492 23.36 -9.33 -2.49
N ALA A 493 22.17 -8.89 -2.09
CA ALA A 493 21.02 -9.77 -1.87
C ALA A 493 20.22 -10.04 -3.16
N ASP A 494 20.36 -9.22 -4.20
CA ASP A 494 19.70 -9.43 -5.52
C ASP A 494 20.32 -10.65 -6.23
N PHE A 495 19.88 -11.84 -5.84
CA PHE A 495 20.51 -13.09 -6.23
C PHE A 495 20.13 -13.49 -7.66
N ASN A 496 18.95 -13.10 -8.12
CA ASN A 496 18.46 -13.35 -9.48
C ASN A 496 18.76 -12.18 -10.46
N SER A 497 19.39 -11.10 -9.98
CA SER A 497 19.77 -9.91 -10.77
C SER A 497 18.57 -9.18 -11.40
N ASP A 498 17.43 -9.21 -10.73
CA ASP A 498 16.19 -8.57 -11.17
C ASP A 498 16.05 -7.12 -10.69
N GLY A 499 17.09 -6.57 -10.05
CA GLY A 499 17.13 -5.19 -9.57
C GLY A 499 16.26 -4.91 -8.35
N PHE A 500 15.69 -5.92 -7.71
CA PHE A 500 15.03 -5.80 -6.43
C PHE A 500 15.78 -6.56 -5.35
N VAL A 501 15.49 -6.18 -4.11
CA VAL A 501 15.84 -6.97 -2.93
C VAL A 501 14.53 -7.36 -2.27
N THR A 502 14.19 -8.64 -2.36
CA THR A 502 13.03 -9.21 -1.67
C THR A 502 13.31 -9.47 -0.20
N GLN A 503 12.27 -9.69 0.60
CA GLN A 503 12.45 -10.11 1.99
C GLN A 503 13.20 -11.44 2.09
N SER A 504 12.88 -12.42 1.25
CA SER A 504 13.56 -13.73 1.29
C SER A 504 15.04 -13.65 0.92
N GLU A 505 15.39 -12.80 -0.04
CA GLU A 505 16.79 -12.50 -0.40
C GLU A 505 17.55 -11.77 0.72
N MET A 506 16.91 -10.76 1.31
CA MET A 506 17.43 -10.03 2.46
C MET A 506 17.75 -11.00 3.61
N ASP A 507 16.76 -11.79 4.02
CA ASP A 507 16.87 -12.72 5.15
C ASP A 507 17.96 -13.76 4.89
N ALA A 508 18.01 -14.32 3.67
CA ALA A 508 19.00 -15.32 3.28
C ALA A 508 20.43 -14.75 3.27
N LEU A 509 20.64 -13.54 2.74
CA LEU A 509 21.96 -12.91 2.77
C LEU A 509 22.38 -12.57 4.20
N VAL A 510 21.48 -12.00 5.00
CA VAL A 510 21.77 -11.65 6.40
C VAL A 510 22.12 -12.90 7.20
N ALA A 511 21.32 -13.95 7.13
CA ALA A 511 21.59 -15.21 7.80
C ALA A 511 22.94 -15.82 7.37
N ALA A 512 23.23 -15.85 6.06
CA ALA A 512 24.49 -16.38 5.54
C ALA A 512 25.71 -15.57 6.00
N ALA A 513 25.61 -14.24 5.96
CA ALA A 513 26.69 -13.34 6.30
C ALA A 513 27.02 -13.39 7.81
N VAL A 514 25.99 -13.43 8.66
CA VAL A 514 26.16 -13.58 10.11
C VAL A 514 26.79 -14.93 10.43
N GLU A 515 26.24 -16.04 9.96
CA GLU A 515 26.78 -17.38 10.19
C GLU A 515 28.24 -17.50 9.70
N THR A 516 28.57 -16.95 8.53
CA THR A 516 29.94 -16.98 7.99
C THR A 516 30.94 -16.24 8.88
N ARG A 517 30.54 -15.13 9.49
CA ARG A 517 31.46 -14.26 10.23
C ARG A 517 31.56 -14.59 11.72
N VAL A 518 30.45 -14.95 12.34
CA VAL A 518 30.38 -15.16 13.79
C VAL A 518 29.95 -16.57 14.17
N GLY A 519 29.57 -17.41 13.20
CA GLY A 519 29.03 -18.76 13.42
C GLY A 519 27.77 -18.73 14.28
N SER A 520 27.51 -19.83 14.98
CA SER A 520 26.36 -19.98 15.88
C SER A 520 26.40 -19.10 17.15
N LYS A 521 27.27 -18.09 17.21
CA LYS A 521 27.31 -17.10 18.30
C LYS A 521 26.20 -16.06 18.20
N GLN A 522 25.63 -15.88 17.00
CA GLN A 522 24.58 -14.93 16.74
C GLN A 522 23.61 -15.52 15.73
N THR A 523 22.33 -15.56 16.08
CA THR A 523 21.25 -16.02 15.21
C THR A 523 20.29 -14.85 14.95
N PRO A 524 20.25 -14.29 13.73
CA PRO A 524 19.34 -13.20 13.43
C PRO A 524 17.88 -13.69 13.45
N GLN A 525 16.98 -12.80 13.87
CA GLN A 525 15.53 -13.02 13.89
C GLN A 525 14.84 -12.21 12.80
N PHE A 526 13.77 -12.75 12.22
CA PHE A 526 13.05 -12.11 11.11
C PHE A 526 11.54 -12.13 11.36
N LEU A 527 10.87 -10.98 11.19
CA LEU A 527 9.39 -10.89 11.17
C LEU A 527 8.86 -10.25 9.87
N PRO A 528 7.69 -10.68 9.35
CA PRO A 528 6.97 -11.91 9.76
C PRO A 528 7.89 -13.11 9.61
N HIS A 529 7.66 -14.16 10.41
CA HIS A 529 8.56 -15.32 10.42
C HIS A 529 8.81 -15.81 9.00
N THR A 530 10.00 -16.35 8.72
CA THR A 530 10.37 -16.78 7.36
C THR A 530 9.43 -17.85 6.79
N SER A 531 8.62 -18.51 7.62
CA SER A 531 7.52 -19.42 7.24
C SER A 531 6.26 -18.72 6.70
N GLU A 532 6.11 -17.43 6.91
CA GLU A 532 4.91 -16.63 6.64
C GLU A 532 5.12 -15.55 5.57
N THR A 533 6.37 -15.32 5.14
CA THR A 533 6.72 -14.35 4.10
C THR A 533 6.34 -14.81 2.69
N THR A 534 5.81 -13.91 1.86
CA THR A 534 5.57 -14.16 0.43
C THR A 534 6.67 -13.53 -0.42
N ALA A 535 7.26 -14.29 -1.34
CA ALA A 535 8.35 -13.88 -2.23
C ALA A 535 8.03 -12.68 -3.15
N ALA A 536 6.76 -12.29 -3.24
CA ALA A 536 6.32 -11.17 -4.06
C ALA A 536 6.56 -9.79 -3.41
N LEU A 537 7.01 -9.73 -2.16
CA LEU A 537 7.28 -8.47 -1.46
C LEU A 537 8.73 -7.99 -1.71
N ALA A 538 8.89 -7.15 -2.73
CA ALA A 538 10.11 -6.36 -2.87
C ALA A 538 10.21 -5.36 -1.70
N LEU A 539 11.30 -5.43 -0.92
CA LEU A 539 11.60 -4.46 0.12
C LEU A 539 12.24 -3.21 -0.48
N PHE A 540 13.13 -3.39 -1.44
CA PHE A 540 13.89 -2.31 -2.07
C PHE A 540 14.02 -2.50 -3.58
N GLU A 541 13.98 -1.40 -4.33
CA GLU A 541 14.35 -1.35 -5.74
C GLU A 541 15.74 -0.72 -5.87
N LEU A 542 16.67 -1.43 -6.51
CA LEU A 542 18.03 -0.97 -6.70
C LEU A 542 18.11 0.03 -7.87
N PRO A 543 18.72 1.22 -7.68
CA PRO A 543 18.96 2.13 -8.78
C PRO A 543 19.93 1.48 -9.78
N ALA A 544 19.70 1.68 -11.08
CA ALA A 544 20.55 1.12 -12.13
C ALA A 544 22.04 1.53 -12.00
N ASP A 545 22.34 2.65 -11.32
CA ASP A 545 23.69 3.14 -11.05
C ASP A 545 24.19 2.83 -9.61
N ILE A 546 23.61 1.85 -8.91
CA ILE A 546 23.94 1.51 -7.50
C ILE A 546 25.45 1.31 -7.29
N ALA A 547 26.15 0.62 -8.18
CA ALA A 547 27.59 0.41 -8.07
C ALA A 547 28.39 1.74 -8.10
N ALA A 548 27.98 2.68 -8.95
CA ALA A 548 28.60 3.99 -9.03
C ALA A 548 28.27 4.85 -7.80
N ARG A 549 27.07 4.72 -7.24
CA ARG A 549 26.67 5.40 -5.98
C ARG A 549 27.49 4.90 -4.80
N ARG A 550 27.63 3.59 -4.66
CA ARG A 550 28.47 2.95 -3.63
C ARG A 550 29.91 3.46 -3.67
N ALA A 551 30.52 3.51 -4.86
CA ALA A 551 31.88 4.02 -5.02
C ALA A 551 32.01 5.50 -4.59
N ARG A 552 31.00 6.35 -4.86
CA ARG A 552 31.00 7.75 -4.41
C ARG A 552 30.91 7.87 -2.89
N ILE A 553 30.05 7.07 -2.26
CA ILE A 553 29.81 7.11 -0.82
C ILE A 553 30.98 6.51 -0.04
N ALA A 554 31.62 5.46 -0.57
CA ALA A 554 32.83 4.88 0.01
C ALA A 554 34.01 5.86 0.09
N ALA A 555 34.02 6.92 -0.73
CA ALA A 555 35.04 7.96 -0.69
C ALA A 555 34.84 8.99 0.44
N ILE A 556 33.68 8.98 1.12
CA ILE A 556 33.39 9.86 2.25
C ILE A 556 34.18 9.39 3.47
N ALA A 557 34.89 10.30 4.13
CA ALA A 557 35.63 9.98 5.35
C ALA A 557 34.69 9.46 6.44
N TRP A 558 35.09 8.41 7.15
CA TRP A 558 34.36 7.90 8.30
C TRP A 558 34.45 8.85 9.49
N PRO A 559 33.46 8.84 10.41
CA PRO A 559 33.60 9.47 11.72
C PRO A 559 34.89 9.05 12.42
N VAL A 560 35.46 9.97 13.21
CA VAL A 560 36.63 9.70 14.02
C VAL A 560 36.22 8.76 15.15
N GLU A 561 36.83 7.57 15.22
CA GLU A 561 36.66 6.68 16.38
C GLU A 561 37.30 7.37 17.60
N GLN A 562 36.55 7.47 18.70
CA GLN A 562 37.14 7.85 19.97
C GLN A 562 38.02 6.70 20.44
N VAL A 563 39.32 6.85 20.23
CA VAL A 563 40.35 5.93 20.74
C VAL A 563 40.72 6.43 22.12
N GLU A 564 40.10 5.90 23.18
CA GLU A 564 40.70 5.85 24.52
C GLU A 564 40.21 4.65 25.34
#